data_AF-A0A2U1AXN8-F1
#
_entry.id   AF-A0A2U1AXN8-F1
#
_cell.length_a   1.000
_cell.length_b   1.000
_cell.length_c   1.000
_cell.angle_alpha   90.00
_cell.angle_beta   90.00
_cell.angle_gamma   90.00
#
_symmetry.space_group_name_H-M   'P 1'
#
loop_
_entity.id
_entity.type
_entity.pdbx_description
1 polymer ?
#
loop_
_entity_poly.entity_id
_entity_poly.type
_entity_poly.pdbx_seq_one_letter_code
_entity_poly.pdbx_strand_id
1 'polypeptide(L)'
;MKRHLCSSRNLIFTLLLLCVACNKEEGAVSPDIPPQPIAPIARAGNDTTIYHPYKDYILNGSASTDLDRNIVSYQWRLIAGPSAVKISQEHFSNVKAHASGLTAAGNYDFELIVTDADKLSAKDTVTVTIIVPKEVPACSDPKEFIFKDLVWDYSWIMEIDIYNFYSNLPANSQIQKVYIKRDNSNEWEPVVYLAESSGYSLHTWDYGNGVFVIYPSNNNMEDDTPDVKIEYCN
;
A
#
# COMPACT_ATOMS: atom_id res chain seq x y z
N MET A 1 -61.95 98.10 -44.43
CA MET A 1 -62.62 97.41 -43.30
C MET A 1 -62.04 96.02 -43.15
N LYS A 2 -61.95 95.59 -41.89
CA LYS A 2 -61.46 94.31 -41.33
C LYS A 2 -61.34 93.09 -42.28
N ARG A 3 -60.11 92.58 -42.26
CA ARG A 3 -59.61 91.18 -42.14
C ARG A 3 -59.86 90.19 -43.29
N HIS A 4 -58.76 89.98 -44.02
CA HIS A 4 -58.47 88.93 -44.99
C HIS A 4 -58.42 87.53 -44.38
N LEU A 5 -58.84 86.56 -45.20
CA LEU A 5 -58.79 85.12 -44.99
C LEU A 5 -57.37 84.54 -45.05
N CYS A 6 -57.17 83.50 -44.23
CA CYS A 6 -56.50 82.22 -44.47
C CYS A 6 -55.34 82.14 -45.48
N SER A 7 -54.14 81.72 -45.02
CA SER A 7 -53.47 80.50 -45.50
C SER A 7 -52.09 80.31 -44.84
N SER A 8 -51.92 79.13 -44.26
CA SER A 8 -50.71 78.31 -44.05
C SER A 8 -49.31 78.95 -43.82
N ARG A 9 -48.65 78.55 -42.72
CA ARG A 9 -47.47 77.64 -42.71
C ARG A 9 -46.71 77.71 -41.38
N ASN A 10 -46.48 76.51 -40.82
CA ASN A 10 -45.36 76.05 -40.00
C ASN A 10 -44.73 77.01 -38.98
N LEU A 11 -44.92 76.71 -37.69
CA LEU A 11 -43.91 76.99 -36.68
C LEU A 11 -43.69 75.77 -35.79
N ILE A 12 -42.46 75.28 -35.85
CA ILE A 12 -41.90 74.11 -35.17
C ILE A 12 -41.70 74.46 -33.69
N PHE A 13 -42.32 73.70 -32.79
CA PHE A 13 -41.99 73.73 -31.36
C PHE A 13 -40.91 72.68 -31.09
N THR A 14 -39.66 73.13 -30.97
CA THR A 14 -38.52 72.29 -30.61
C THR A 14 -38.58 71.98 -29.11
N LEU A 15 -39.04 70.77 -28.78
CA LEU A 15 -38.98 70.22 -27.43
C LEU A 15 -37.52 69.87 -27.13
N LEU A 16 -36.85 70.64 -26.27
CA LEU A 16 -35.50 70.34 -25.80
C LEU A 16 -35.59 69.17 -24.80
N LEU A 17 -35.56 67.95 -25.33
CA LEU A 17 -35.45 66.73 -24.54
C LEU A 17 -34.00 66.64 -24.02
N LEU A 18 -33.78 66.94 -22.75
CA LEU A 18 -32.54 66.59 -22.05
C LEU A 18 -32.48 65.05 -21.96
N CYS A 19 -31.87 64.42 -22.96
CA CYS A 19 -31.43 63.05 -22.86
C CYS A 19 -30.31 62.99 -21.83
N VAL A 20 -30.66 62.70 -20.57
CA VAL A 20 -29.68 62.14 -19.64
C VAL A 20 -29.41 60.72 -20.15
N ALA A 21 -28.42 60.60 -21.01
CA ALA A 21 -27.85 59.30 -21.37
C ALA A 21 -27.16 58.76 -20.11
N CYS A 22 -27.82 57.82 -19.42
CA CYS A 22 -27.13 56.94 -18.51
C CYS A 22 -26.28 56.00 -19.38
N ASN A 23 -25.03 56.38 -19.64
CA ASN A 23 -24.05 55.43 -20.14
C ASN A 23 -23.81 54.45 -19.00
N LYS A 24 -24.52 53.32 -19.01
CA LYS A 24 -24.06 52.14 -18.31
C LYS A 24 -22.75 51.79 -19.00
N GLU A 25 -21.63 52.13 -18.38
CA GLU A 25 -20.36 51.50 -18.75
C GLU A 25 -20.57 50.01 -18.49
N GLU A 26 -20.95 49.29 -19.55
CA GLU A 26 -20.77 47.85 -19.59
C GLU A 26 -19.26 47.66 -19.58
N GLY A 27 -18.70 47.64 -18.37
CA GLY A 27 -17.34 47.19 -18.15
C GLY A 27 -17.21 45.89 -18.90
N ALA A 28 -16.30 45.86 -19.87
CA ALA A 28 -16.04 44.70 -20.68
C ALA A 28 -15.90 43.51 -19.74
N VAL A 29 -16.88 42.59 -19.77
CA VAL A 29 -16.76 41.31 -19.08
C VAL A 29 -15.57 40.65 -19.76
N SER A 30 -14.43 40.62 -19.08
CA SER A 30 -13.30 39.79 -19.50
C SER A 30 -13.88 38.40 -19.80
N PRO A 31 -13.58 37.79 -20.96
CA PRO A 31 -14.05 36.43 -21.20
C PRO A 31 -13.56 35.59 -20.03
N ASP A 32 -14.51 35.12 -19.22
CA ASP A 32 -14.21 34.29 -18.05
C ASP A 32 -13.71 32.97 -18.64
N ILE A 33 -12.39 32.83 -18.72
CA ILE A 33 -11.78 31.61 -19.24
C ILE A 33 -12.16 30.52 -18.24
N PRO A 34 -12.91 29.48 -18.64
CA PRO A 34 -13.27 28.42 -17.72
C PRO A 34 -11.99 27.84 -17.11
N PRO A 35 -12.00 27.52 -15.79
CA PRO A 35 -10.83 26.97 -15.12
C PRO A 35 -10.31 25.75 -15.89
N GLN A 36 -9.00 25.71 -16.12
CA GLN A 36 -8.36 24.60 -16.81
C GLN A 36 -8.46 23.33 -15.94
N PRO A 37 -8.75 22.15 -16.52
CA PRO A 37 -8.86 20.91 -15.78
C PRO A 37 -7.51 20.51 -15.17
N ILE A 38 -7.53 20.00 -13.94
CA ILE A 38 -6.36 19.62 -13.17
C ILE A 38 -6.23 18.09 -13.21
N ALA A 39 -5.03 17.58 -13.50
CA ALA A 39 -4.81 16.13 -13.50
C ALA A 39 -4.92 15.55 -12.07
N PRO A 40 -5.35 14.28 -11.91
CA PRO A 40 -5.41 13.65 -10.61
C PRO A 40 -4.01 13.49 -10.00
N ILE A 41 -3.96 13.19 -8.70
CA ILE A 41 -2.75 12.76 -7.99
C ILE A 41 -2.88 11.26 -7.76
N ALA A 42 -2.02 10.47 -8.42
CA ALA A 42 -1.92 9.04 -8.19
C ALA A 42 -1.13 8.76 -6.91
N ARG A 43 -1.59 7.79 -6.12
CA ARG A 43 -0.87 7.27 -4.95
C ARG A 43 -0.98 5.74 -4.90
N ALA A 44 0.11 5.05 -5.21
CA ALA A 44 0.19 3.59 -5.30
C ALA A 44 0.36 2.92 -3.93
N GLY A 45 0.65 3.69 -2.89
CA GLY A 45 0.94 3.20 -1.54
C GLY A 45 2.43 3.25 -1.23
N ASN A 46 2.80 2.73 -0.06
CA ASN A 46 4.20 2.65 0.35
C ASN A 46 4.80 1.32 -0.13
N ASP A 47 6.10 1.33 -0.39
CA ASP A 47 6.87 0.10 -0.63
C ASP A 47 6.70 -0.87 0.54
N THR A 48 6.68 -2.16 0.22
CA THR A 48 6.42 -3.21 1.20
C THR A 48 7.29 -4.44 0.96
N THR A 49 7.42 -5.25 1.99
CA THR A 49 8.10 -6.55 1.93
C THR A 49 7.10 -7.64 2.28
N ILE A 50 7.09 -8.69 1.46
CA ILE A 50 6.30 -9.91 1.68
C ILE A 50 7.28 -11.07 1.78
N TYR A 51 7.02 -11.96 2.73
CA TYR A 51 7.81 -13.16 2.94
C TYR A 51 7.05 -14.36 2.37
N HIS A 52 7.75 -15.35 1.82
CA HIS A 52 7.12 -16.65 1.55
C HIS A 52 6.53 -17.24 2.85
N PRO A 53 5.44 -18.02 2.77
CA PRO A 53 4.85 -18.63 1.57
C PRO A 53 3.81 -17.77 0.86
N TYR A 54 3.57 -16.53 1.29
CA TYR A 54 2.61 -15.63 0.63
C TYR A 54 3.08 -15.27 -0.78
N LYS A 55 2.16 -15.38 -1.73
CA LYS A 55 2.42 -15.18 -3.17
C LYS A 55 1.45 -14.18 -3.79
N ASP A 56 0.70 -13.51 -2.94
CA ASP A 56 -0.40 -12.63 -3.30
C ASP A 56 -0.29 -11.30 -2.54
N TYR A 57 -0.67 -10.21 -3.19
CA TYR A 57 -0.67 -8.88 -2.61
C TYR A 57 -1.86 -8.06 -3.12
N ILE A 58 -2.43 -7.23 -2.25
CA ILE A 58 -3.49 -6.29 -2.63
C ILE A 58 -2.86 -4.93 -2.91
N LEU A 59 -2.82 -4.56 -4.18
CA LEU A 59 -2.48 -3.21 -4.63
C LEU A 59 -3.64 -2.27 -4.29
N ASN A 60 -3.35 -1.09 -3.73
CA ASN A 60 -4.37 -0.19 -3.23
C ASN A 60 -4.10 1.27 -3.60
N GLY A 61 -4.90 1.82 -4.52
CA GLY A 61 -4.81 3.19 -4.99
C GLY A 61 -5.62 4.20 -4.18
N SER A 62 -6.16 3.83 -3.02
CA SER A 62 -7.21 4.60 -2.33
C SER A 62 -6.80 5.95 -1.78
N ALA A 63 -5.50 6.22 -1.73
CA ALA A 63 -4.98 7.53 -1.35
C ALA A 63 -4.91 8.51 -2.54
N SER A 64 -5.22 8.04 -3.76
CA SER A 64 -5.27 8.91 -4.94
C SER A 64 -6.42 9.91 -4.82
N THR A 65 -6.19 11.13 -5.32
CA THR A 65 -7.14 12.24 -5.16
C THR A 65 -7.23 13.06 -6.43
N ASP A 66 -8.36 13.69 -6.64
CA ASP A 66 -8.58 14.68 -7.70
C ASP A 66 -9.27 15.90 -7.07
N LEU A 67 -8.89 17.11 -7.48
CA LEU A 67 -9.26 18.35 -6.79
C LEU A 67 -10.45 19.08 -7.44
N ASP A 68 -10.72 18.83 -8.71
CA ASP A 68 -11.76 19.50 -9.49
C ASP A 68 -12.74 18.53 -10.16
N ARG A 69 -12.36 17.26 -10.33
CA ARG A 69 -13.16 16.18 -10.91
C ARG A 69 -13.12 14.91 -10.05
N ASN A 70 -13.79 13.87 -10.54
CA ASN A 70 -13.79 12.55 -9.91
C ASN A 70 -12.86 11.62 -10.67
N ILE A 71 -12.09 10.81 -9.95
CA ILE A 71 -11.36 9.67 -10.51
C ILE A 71 -12.36 8.65 -11.03
N VAL A 72 -12.19 8.21 -12.28
CA VAL A 72 -13.06 7.22 -12.93
C VAL A 72 -12.37 5.88 -13.22
N SER A 73 -11.04 5.83 -13.14
CA SER A 73 -10.27 4.62 -13.44
C SER A 73 -8.97 4.55 -12.64
N TYR A 74 -8.67 3.34 -12.17
CA TYR A 74 -7.42 2.88 -11.57
C TYR A 74 -6.95 1.68 -12.38
N GLN A 75 -5.77 1.77 -12.99
CA GLN A 75 -5.18 0.69 -13.77
C GLN A 75 -3.83 0.33 -13.21
N TRP A 76 -3.65 -0.96 -12.91
CA TRP A 76 -2.43 -1.52 -12.37
C TRP A 76 -1.69 -2.34 -13.42
N ARG A 77 -0.37 -2.19 -13.48
CA ARG A 77 0.50 -3.04 -14.29
C ARG A 77 1.83 -3.30 -13.60
N LEU A 78 2.37 -4.50 -13.81
CA LEU A 78 3.76 -4.80 -13.45
C LEU A 78 4.68 -4.15 -14.49
N ILE A 79 5.67 -3.38 -14.04
CA ILE A 79 6.64 -2.69 -14.91
C ILE A 79 8.05 -3.30 -14.82
N ALA A 80 8.39 -3.94 -13.70
CA ALA A 80 9.63 -4.68 -13.52
C ALA A 80 9.45 -5.81 -12.49
N GLY A 81 10.18 -6.90 -12.66
CA GLY A 81 10.21 -7.98 -11.66
C GLY A 81 10.76 -9.30 -12.21
N PRO A 82 11.09 -10.25 -11.31
CA PRO A 82 11.74 -11.52 -11.66
C PRO A 82 10.80 -12.53 -12.34
N SER A 83 9.47 -12.35 -12.25
CA SER A 83 8.48 -13.22 -12.89
C SER A 83 7.27 -12.43 -13.38
N ALA A 84 6.53 -13.00 -14.33
CA ALA A 84 5.23 -12.46 -14.72
C ALA A 84 4.22 -12.66 -13.58
N VAL A 85 3.65 -11.56 -13.09
CA VAL A 85 2.60 -11.53 -12.06
C VAL A 85 1.24 -11.44 -12.75
N LYS A 86 0.24 -12.15 -12.24
CA LYS A 86 -1.15 -11.99 -12.68
C LYS A 86 -1.79 -10.90 -11.83
N ILE A 87 -2.26 -9.83 -12.47
CA ILE A 87 -3.05 -8.78 -11.81
C ILE A 87 -4.51 -9.00 -12.20
N SER A 88 -5.39 -9.19 -11.20
CA SER A 88 -6.83 -9.30 -11.38
C SER A 88 -7.55 -8.14 -10.70
N GLN A 89 -8.41 -7.49 -11.47
CA GLN A 89 -9.25 -6.39 -11.03
C GLN A 89 -10.57 -6.50 -11.78
N GLU A 90 -11.70 -6.52 -11.07
CA GLU A 90 -13.01 -6.77 -11.69
C GLU A 90 -13.42 -5.63 -12.63
N HIS A 91 -13.21 -4.39 -12.20
CA HIS A 91 -13.49 -3.18 -12.97
C HIS A 91 -12.41 -2.12 -12.72
N PHE A 92 -12.08 -1.31 -13.73
CA PHE A 92 -11.13 -0.20 -13.56
C PHE A 92 -11.62 0.89 -12.60
N SER A 93 -12.90 0.96 -12.27
CA SER A 93 -13.39 1.81 -11.18
C SER A 93 -12.98 1.31 -9.78
N ASN A 94 -12.58 0.04 -9.66
CA ASN A 94 -12.16 -0.52 -8.38
C ASN A 94 -10.80 0.03 -8.01
N VAL A 95 -10.70 0.56 -6.81
CA VAL A 95 -9.47 1.18 -6.30
C VAL A 95 -8.37 0.18 -5.94
N LYS A 96 -8.74 -1.10 -5.77
CA LYS A 96 -7.85 -2.19 -5.42
C LYS A 96 -7.74 -3.20 -6.56
N ALA A 97 -6.56 -3.80 -6.68
CA ALA A 97 -6.30 -4.94 -7.55
C ALA A 97 -5.56 -6.04 -6.79
N HIS A 98 -5.78 -7.29 -7.18
CA HIS A 98 -5.11 -8.44 -6.58
C HIS A 98 -3.97 -8.90 -7.48
N ALA A 99 -2.74 -8.83 -7.00
CA ALA A 99 -1.55 -9.33 -7.65
C ALA A 99 -1.23 -10.73 -7.13
N SER A 100 -1.12 -11.72 -8.02
CA SER A 100 -0.81 -13.11 -7.67
C SER A 100 0.34 -13.68 -8.48
N GLY A 101 1.02 -14.69 -7.92
CA GLY A 101 2.18 -15.32 -8.55
C GLY A 101 3.51 -14.63 -8.22
N LEU A 102 3.58 -13.96 -7.06
CA LEU A 102 4.78 -13.37 -6.49
C LEU A 102 5.69 -14.44 -5.86
N THR A 103 6.24 -15.35 -6.69
CA THR A 103 6.91 -16.57 -6.21
C THR A 103 8.43 -16.46 -6.14
N ALA A 104 9.06 -15.62 -6.95
CA ALA A 104 10.51 -15.49 -6.99
C ALA A 104 10.98 -14.40 -6.02
N ALA A 105 12.11 -14.61 -5.36
CA ALA A 105 12.73 -13.56 -4.55
C ALA A 105 13.11 -12.36 -5.43
N GLY A 106 12.92 -11.15 -4.90
CA GLY A 106 13.30 -9.90 -5.57
C GLY A 106 12.20 -8.85 -5.53
N ASN A 107 12.47 -7.74 -6.22
CA ASN A 107 11.58 -6.58 -6.25
C ASN A 107 10.60 -6.69 -7.43
N TYR A 108 9.34 -6.39 -7.15
CA TYR A 108 8.28 -6.27 -8.13
C TYR A 108 7.75 -4.84 -8.11
N ASP A 109 7.97 -4.11 -9.19
CA ASP A 109 7.55 -2.73 -9.32
C ASP A 109 6.21 -2.67 -10.05
N PHE A 110 5.19 -2.14 -9.37
CA PHE A 110 3.86 -1.96 -9.89
C PHE A 110 3.59 -0.48 -10.17
N GLU A 111 3.10 -0.16 -11.36
CA GLU A 111 2.65 1.19 -11.71
C GLU A 111 1.13 1.26 -11.59
N LEU A 112 0.65 2.25 -10.83
CA LEU A 112 -0.72 2.71 -10.82
C LEU A 112 -0.88 3.86 -11.82
N ILE A 113 -1.87 3.76 -12.70
CA ILE A 113 -2.34 4.85 -13.55
C ILE A 113 -3.74 5.25 -13.09
N VAL A 114 -3.91 6.51 -12.70
CA VAL A 114 -5.19 7.08 -12.28
C VAL A 114 -5.69 8.03 -13.36
N THR A 115 -6.95 7.90 -13.76
CA THR A 115 -7.59 8.76 -14.78
C THR A 115 -8.87 9.39 -14.22
N ASP A 116 -9.04 10.68 -14.46
CA ASP A 116 -10.21 11.45 -14.06
C ASP A 116 -11.34 11.45 -15.12
N ALA A 117 -12.44 12.12 -14.77
CA ALA A 117 -13.59 12.26 -15.66
C ALA A 117 -13.29 13.08 -16.95
N ASP A 118 -12.28 13.96 -16.91
CA ASP A 118 -11.83 14.78 -18.04
C ASP A 118 -10.73 14.12 -18.87
N LYS A 119 -10.40 12.86 -18.57
CA LYS A 119 -9.41 12.01 -19.25
C LYS A 119 -7.95 12.42 -19.01
N LEU A 120 -7.68 13.27 -18.02
CA LEU A 120 -6.31 13.50 -17.58
C LEU A 120 -5.86 12.32 -16.72
N SER A 121 -4.56 12.06 -16.68
CA SER A 121 -4.01 10.92 -15.97
C SER A 121 -2.71 11.24 -15.25
N ALA A 122 -2.51 10.59 -14.12
CA ALA A 122 -1.28 10.60 -13.36
C ALA A 122 -0.85 9.19 -12.99
N LYS A 123 0.41 9.06 -12.58
CA LYS A 123 1.03 7.78 -12.30
C LYS A 123 1.80 7.81 -10.99
N ASP A 124 1.84 6.66 -10.34
CA ASP A 124 2.69 6.41 -9.18
C ASP A 124 3.13 4.95 -9.18
N THR A 125 4.18 4.64 -8.44
CA THR A 125 4.77 3.29 -8.37
C THR A 125 4.89 2.81 -6.94
N VAL A 126 4.72 1.50 -6.74
CA VAL A 126 5.00 0.83 -5.47
C VAL A 126 5.88 -0.39 -5.73
N THR A 127 6.92 -0.55 -4.90
CA THR A 127 7.79 -1.72 -4.92
C THR A 127 7.34 -2.74 -3.87
N VAL A 128 7.08 -3.96 -4.31
CA VAL A 128 6.82 -5.12 -3.45
C VAL A 128 8.06 -6.02 -3.48
N THR A 129 8.74 -6.14 -2.35
CA THR A 129 9.94 -6.98 -2.20
C THR A 129 9.55 -8.35 -1.69
N ILE A 130 9.82 -9.40 -2.46
CA ILE A 130 9.62 -10.79 -2.03
C ILE A 130 10.92 -11.34 -1.45
N ILE A 131 10.85 -11.77 -0.20
CA ILE A 131 11.94 -12.47 0.47
C ILE A 131 11.57 -13.95 0.57
N VAL A 132 12.34 -14.80 -0.12
CA VAL A 132 12.28 -16.25 0.04
C VAL A 132 13.32 -16.64 1.08
N PRO A 133 12.95 -17.35 2.16
CA PRO A 133 13.93 -17.94 3.07
C PRO A 133 14.91 -18.80 2.27
N LYS A 134 16.20 -18.61 2.47
CA LYS A 134 17.21 -19.44 1.80
C LYS A 134 16.99 -20.89 2.22
N GLU A 135 16.67 -21.77 1.27
CA GLU A 135 16.66 -23.20 1.55
C GLU A 135 18.07 -23.62 1.95
N VAL A 136 18.22 -24.08 3.19
CA VAL A 136 19.48 -24.64 3.68
C VAL A 136 19.49 -26.11 3.22
N PRO A 137 20.52 -26.57 2.49
CA PRO A 137 20.59 -27.96 2.06
C PRO A 137 20.43 -28.91 3.26
N ALA A 138 19.54 -29.90 3.10
CA ALA A 138 19.32 -30.92 4.12
C ALA A 138 20.62 -31.70 4.37
N CYS A 139 21.08 -31.77 5.62
CA CYS A 139 22.18 -32.64 5.99
C CYS A 139 21.69 -34.03 6.43
N SER A 140 22.54 -35.04 6.26
CA SER A 140 22.19 -36.44 6.51
C SER A 140 22.07 -36.80 8.00
N ASP A 141 22.68 -36.01 8.88
CA ASP A 141 22.72 -36.25 10.33
C ASP A 141 22.70 -34.92 11.11
N PRO A 142 21.53 -34.28 11.25
CA PRO A 142 21.40 -33.03 11.98
C PRO A 142 21.64 -33.24 13.47
N LYS A 143 22.40 -32.34 14.09
CA LYS A 143 22.57 -32.26 15.54
C LYS A 143 21.46 -31.43 16.16
N GLU A 144 21.16 -31.70 17.42
CA GLU A 144 20.12 -30.99 18.16
C GLU A 144 20.71 -30.10 19.24
N PHE A 145 20.11 -28.93 19.45
CA PHE A 145 20.31 -28.08 20.62
C PHE A 145 18.94 -27.67 21.16
N ILE A 146 18.72 -27.82 22.47
CA ILE A 146 17.44 -27.52 23.11
C ILE A 146 17.62 -26.39 24.11
N PHE A 147 16.90 -25.29 23.87
CA PHE A 147 16.64 -24.26 24.86
C PHE A 147 15.44 -24.70 25.69
N LYS A 148 15.57 -24.61 27.02
CA LYS A 148 14.57 -25.12 27.94
C LYS A 148 13.91 -24.04 28.75
N ASP A 149 12.66 -24.30 29.15
CA ASP A 149 11.90 -23.51 30.10
C ASP A 149 11.89 -22.01 29.70
N LEU A 150 11.67 -21.73 28.41
CA LEU A 150 11.68 -20.36 27.89
C LEU A 150 10.45 -19.59 28.36
N VAL A 151 10.54 -18.27 28.36
CA VAL A 151 9.47 -17.39 28.85
C VAL A 151 8.92 -16.57 27.69
N TRP A 152 7.58 -16.51 27.59
CA TRP A 152 6.89 -15.59 26.70
C TRP A 152 7.03 -14.15 27.22
N ASP A 153 7.49 -13.23 26.36
CA ASP A 153 7.40 -11.79 26.58
C ASP A 153 6.03 -11.30 26.10
N TYR A 154 5.40 -10.41 26.87
CA TYR A 154 4.07 -9.85 26.64
C TYR A 154 4.09 -8.32 26.51
N SER A 155 5.27 -7.71 26.39
CA SER A 155 5.42 -6.26 26.50
C SER A 155 4.59 -5.52 25.46
N TRP A 156 4.61 -5.95 24.18
CA TRP A 156 3.92 -5.29 23.07
C TRP A 156 3.24 -6.28 22.11
N ILE A 157 3.88 -7.42 21.89
CA ILE A 157 3.37 -8.59 21.18
C ILE A 157 3.81 -9.81 21.99
N MET A 158 3.07 -10.91 21.89
CA MET A 158 3.48 -12.13 22.57
C MET A 158 4.53 -12.86 21.74
N GLU A 159 5.74 -12.99 22.28
CA GLU A 159 6.89 -13.56 21.59
C GLU A 159 7.85 -14.28 22.55
N ILE A 160 8.73 -15.14 22.02
CA ILE A 160 9.89 -15.67 22.76
C ILE A 160 11.14 -15.08 22.11
N ASP A 161 11.96 -14.42 22.93
CA ASP A 161 13.27 -13.93 22.53
C ASP A 161 14.39 -14.85 23.02
N ILE A 162 15.19 -15.38 22.09
CA ILE A 162 16.43 -16.07 22.43
C ILE A 162 17.61 -15.14 22.11
N TYR A 163 18.12 -14.48 23.13
CA TYR A 163 19.26 -13.57 23.02
C TYR A 163 20.58 -14.30 22.81
N ASN A 164 21.48 -13.70 22.02
CA ASN A 164 22.77 -14.29 21.65
C ASN A 164 22.62 -15.70 21.05
N PHE A 165 21.55 -15.93 20.28
CA PHE A 165 21.16 -17.25 19.78
C PHE A 165 22.34 -18.02 19.18
N TYR A 166 23.06 -17.39 18.26
CA TYR A 166 24.20 -18.02 17.58
C TYR A 166 25.40 -18.32 18.49
N SER A 167 25.52 -17.65 19.63
CA SER A 167 26.60 -17.92 20.61
C SER A 167 26.38 -19.23 21.37
N ASN A 168 25.15 -19.75 21.39
CA ASN A 168 24.81 -21.03 22.01
C ASN A 168 25.08 -22.23 21.09
N LEU A 169 25.36 -21.97 19.81
CA LEU A 169 25.61 -23.00 18.81
C LEU A 169 27.10 -23.07 18.48
N PRO A 170 27.61 -24.25 18.06
CA PRO A 170 28.95 -24.36 17.51
C PRO A 170 29.21 -23.36 16.37
N ALA A 171 30.47 -22.97 16.19
CA ALA A 171 30.84 -22.08 15.09
C ALA A 171 30.46 -22.71 13.74
N ASN A 172 29.94 -21.87 12.82
CA ASN A 172 29.45 -22.25 11.49
C ASN A 172 28.21 -23.15 11.47
N SER A 173 27.46 -23.26 12.57
CA SER A 173 26.20 -23.99 12.58
C SER A 173 25.20 -23.45 11.56
N GLN A 174 24.76 -24.32 10.67
CA GLN A 174 23.71 -24.10 9.69
C GLN A 174 22.39 -24.66 10.23
N ILE A 175 21.46 -23.78 10.58
CA ILE A 175 20.13 -24.17 11.06
C ILE A 175 19.36 -24.87 9.95
N GLN A 176 18.78 -26.02 10.27
CA GLN A 176 17.93 -26.82 9.39
C GLN A 176 16.46 -26.62 9.73
N LYS A 177 16.10 -26.86 10.99
CA LYS A 177 14.72 -26.82 11.46
C LYS A 177 14.66 -26.34 12.90
N VAL A 178 13.50 -25.80 13.23
CA VAL A 178 13.20 -25.23 14.53
C VAL A 178 11.88 -25.84 14.97
N TYR A 179 11.82 -26.26 16.22
CA TYR A 179 10.63 -26.81 16.81
C TYR A 179 10.38 -26.17 18.16
N ILE A 180 9.12 -26.07 18.53
CA ILE A 180 8.69 -25.66 19.86
C ILE A 180 7.87 -26.81 20.48
N LYS A 181 8.04 -27.01 21.77
CA LYS A 181 7.25 -27.96 22.55
C LYS A 181 6.68 -27.23 23.75
N ARG A 182 5.36 -27.11 23.77
CA ARG A 182 4.61 -26.56 24.90
C ARG A 182 4.57 -27.55 26.07
N ASP A 183 4.40 -27.04 27.29
CA ASP A 183 4.38 -27.87 28.50
C ASP A 183 3.19 -28.84 28.54
N ASN A 184 2.08 -28.43 27.91
CA ASN A 184 0.87 -29.22 27.80
C ASN A 184 0.89 -30.23 26.64
N SER A 185 1.98 -30.30 25.87
CA SER A 185 2.13 -31.18 24.72
C SER A 185 3.31 -32.14 24.90
N ASN A 186 3.17 -33.35 24.37
CA ASN A 186 4.30 -34.28 24.26
C ASN A 186 5.01 -34.20 22.90
N GLU A 187 4.43 -33.47 21.96
CA GLU A 187 4.87 -33.40 20.56
C GLU A 187 5.68 -32.13 20.29
N TRP A 188 6.62 -32.24 19.35
CA TRP A 188 7.36 -31.10 18.82
C TRP A 188 6.62 -30.51 17.63
N GLU A 189 6.27 -29.23 17.70
CA GLU A 189 5.59 -28.51 16.64
C GLU A 189 6.61 -27.71 15.83
N PRO A 190 6.59 -27.78 14.48
CA PRO A 190 7.55 -27.05 13.66
C PRO A 190 7.29 -25.55 13.75
N VAL A 191 8.35 -24.78 13.98
CA VAL A 191 8.34 -23.32 13.84
C VAL A 191 8.85 -22.99 12.45
N VAL A 192 8.04 -22.28 11.65
CA VAL A 192 8.39 -21.96 10.27
C VAL A 192 8.56 -20.45 10.10
N TYR A 193 9.30 -20.04 9.07
CA TYR A 193 9.34 -18.63 8.70
C TYR A 193 7.94 -18.18 8.26
N LEU A 194 7.33 -17.29 9.05
CA LEU A 194 6.14 -16.53 8.68
C LEU A 194 5.04 -17.30 7.95
N ALA A 195 4.47 -18.35 8.56
CA ALA A 195 3.30 -19.02 7.99
C ALA A 195 2.14 -19.23 8.98
N GLU A 196 0.93 -18.91 8.51
CA GLU A 196 -0.36 -19.15 9.17
C GLU A 196 -0.63 -20.63 9.51
N SER A 197 0.06 -21.59 8.88
CA SER A 197 -0.29 -23.01 8.97
C SER A 197 0.36 -23.79 10.11
N SER A 198 1.43 -23.29 10.74
CA SER A 198 2.19 -24.05 11.75
C SER A 198 1.92 -23.64 13.19
N GLY A 199 1.10 -22.61 13.39
CA GLY A 199 0.85 -22.06 14.71
C GLY A 199 1.98 -21.19 15.27
N TYR A 200 3.20 -21.25 14.72
CA TYR A 200 4.32 -20.40 15.15
C TYR A 200 5.11 -19.83 13.97
N SER A 201 5.58 -18.58 14.11
CA SER A 201 6.42 -17.93 13.10
C SER A 201 7.75 -17.49 13.65
N LEU A 202 8.79 -17.58 12.82
CA LEU A 202 10.16 -17.19 13.15
C LEU A 202 10.57 -15.88 12.46
N HIS A 203 11.18 -14.98 13.25
CA HIS A 203 11.95 -13.83 12.76
C HIS A 203 13.36 -13.80 13.37
N THR A 204 14.32 -13.30 12.60
CA THR A 204 15.69 -13.05 13.08
C THR A 204 15.98 -11.56 12.97
N TRP A 205 16.35 -10.92 14.08
CA TRP A 205 16.81 -9.53 14.07
C TRP A 205 18.32 -9.48 14.27
N ASP A 206 19.03 -8.81 13.38
CA ASP A 206 20.49 -8.66 13.48
C ASP A 206 20.85 -7.40 14.29
N TYR A 207 20.61 -7.45 15.60
CA TYR A 207 21.11 -6.43 16.54
C TYR A 207 22.56 -6.73 17.01
N GLY A 208 23.41 -7.20 16.10
CA GLY A 208 24.84 -7.44 16.35
C GLY A 208 25.18 -8.76 17.05
N ASN A 209 24.23 -9.38 17.76
CA ASN A 209 24.40 -10.70 18.41
C ASN A 209 23.35 -11.75 17.99
N GLY A 210 22.45 -11.41 17.05
CA GLY A 210 21.35 -12.26 16.58
C GLY A 210 20.30 -12.56 17.65
N VAL A 211 19.13 -11.92 17.54
CA VAL A 211 17.94 -12.28 18.33
C VAL A 211 17.08 -13.20 17.47
N PHE A 212 16.72 -14.35 18.03
CA PHE A 212 15.84 -15.32 17.41
C PHE A 212 14.47 -15.23 18.08
N VAL A 213 13.45 -14.86 17.30
CA VAL A 213 12.13 -14.50 17.83
C VAL A 213 11.05 -15.43 17.31
N ILE A 214 10.26 -16.00 18.22
CA ILE A 214 9.14 -16.90 17.89
C ILE A 214 7.82 -16.24 18.29
N TYR A 215 6.89 -16.14 17.35
CA TYR A 215 5.53 -15.67 17.60
C TYR A 215 4.54 -16.83 17.51
N PRO A 216 3.56 -16.94 18.41
CA PRO A 216 2.48 -17.89 18.26
C PRO A 216 1.30 -17.29 17.49
N SER A 217 0.42 -18.14 16.98
CA SER A 217 -0.80 -17.75 16.25
C SER A 217 -1.99 -17.46 17.17
N ASN A 218 -1.92 -17.87 18.43
CA ASN A 218 -2.98 -17.71 19.43
C ASN A 218 -2.42 -17.11 20.73
N ASN A 219 -3.26 -16.34 21.44
CA ASN A 219 -2.81 -15.52 22.56
C ASN A 219 -2.89 -16.20 23.95
N ASN A 220 -3.17 -17.50 24.01
CA ASN A 220 -3.37 -18.21 25.28
C ASN A 220 -2.13 -19.05 25.66
N MET A 221 -1.13 -18.36 26.20
CA MET A 221 0.15 -18.94 26.63
C MET A 221 0.47 -18.63 28.10
N GLU A 222 -0.48 -18.07 28.85
CA GLU A 222 -0.30 -17.83 30.29
C GLU A 222 0.00 -19.17 30.99
N ASP A 223 1.08 -19.20 31.80
CA ASP A 223 1.62 -20.36 32.51
C ASP A 223 2.36 -21.43 31.65
N ASP A 224 2.75 -21.11 30.43
CA ASP A 224 3.56 -22.00 29.57
C ASP A 224 5.04 -21.60 29.57
N THR A 225 5.93 -22.58 29.71
CA THR A 225 7.38 -22.44 29.65
C THR A 225 7.99 -23.34 28.56
N PRO A 226 7.76 -23.05 27.28
CA PRO A 226 8.06 -24.00 26.22
C PRO A 226 9.55 -24.26 26.04
N ASP A 227 9.87 -25.47 25.57
CA ASP A 227 11.19 -25.81 25.07
C ASP A 227 11.28 -25.48 23.56
N VAL A 228 12.45 -25.03 23.11
CA VAL A 228 12.75 -24.81 21.68
C VAL A 228 13.92 -25.69 21.27
N LYS A 229 13.69 -26.54 20.26
CA LYS A 229 14.70 -27.41 19.67
C LYS A 229 15.16 -26.88 18.33
N ILE A 230 16.46 -26.79 18.17
CA ILE A 230 17.15 -26.43 16.94
C ILE A 230 17.83 -27.67 16.37
N GLU A 231 17.47 -28.02 15.14
CA GLU A 231 18.24 -28.96 14.33
C GLU A 231 19.23 -28.16 13.49
N TYR A 232 20.52 -28.48 13.57
CA TYR A 232 21.59 -27.79 12.87
C TYR A 232 22.67 -28.73 12.36
N CYS A 233 23.47 -28.27 11.40
CA CYS A 233 24.63 -28.97 10.87
C CYS A 233 25.88 -28.08 10.98
N ASN A 234 27.07 -28.65 10.93
CA ASN A 234 28.34 -27.90 10.85
C ASN A 234 29.14 -28.35 9.63
#